data_AF-A0A431R9P3-F1
#
_entry.id   AF-A0A431R9P3-F1
#
_cell.length_a   1.000
_cell.length_b   1.000
_cell.length_c   1.000
_cell.angle_alpha   90.00
_cell.angle_beta   90.00
_cell.angle_gamma   90.00
#
_symmetry.space_group_name_H-M   'P 1'
#
loop_
_entity.id
_entity.type
_entity.pdbx_description
1 polymer ?
#
loop_
_entity_poly.entity_id
_entity_poly.type
_entity_poly.pdbx_seq_one_letter_code
_entity_poly.pdbx_strand_id
1 'polypeptide(L)'
;MAMRKSLFGLLPVAALAACQTASIPSDSYRPILKNYYACVLVRADRYAATSNEDPYYLALASRDACGRERQIAQEAVFASERPAVAGRIWKIYDDGLITDMTARITRKRQG
;
A
#
# COMPACT_ATOMS: atom_id res chain seq x y z
N MET A 1 5.39 -10.84 -68.67
CA MET A 1 4.99 -11.83 -67.65
C MET A 1 5.20 -11.20 -66.27
N ALA A 2 4.12 -10.96 -65.54
CA ALA A 2 4.15 -10.32 -64.22
C ALA A 2 4.29 -11.40 -63.12
N MET A 3 5.30 -11.29 -62.27
CA MET A 3 5.41 -12.12 -61.05
C MET A 3 4.66 -11.45 -59.91
N ARG A 4 3.54 -12.05 -59.48
CA ARG A 4 2.89 -11.75 -58.20
C ARG A 4 3.65 -12.49 -57.09
N LYS A 5 4.17 -11.76 -56.10
CA LYS A 5 4.64 -12.33 -54.82
C LYS A 5 3.61 -12.03 -53.73
N SER A 6 3.17 -13.10 -53.08
CA SER A 6 2.11 -13.14 -52.07
C SER A 6 2.48 -12.37 -50.80
N LEU A 7 1.57 -11.50 -50.36
CA LEU A 7 1.53 -10.92 -49.02
C LEU A 7 1.10 -12.00 -48.02
N PHE A 8 2.01 -12.38 -47.11
CA PHE A 8 1.66 -13.12 -45.90
C PHE A 8 1.81 -12.19 -44.71
N GLY A 9 0.73 -12.10 -43.94
CA GLY A 9 0.54 -11.16 -42.84
C GLY A 9 1.51 -11.37 -41.68
N LEU A 10 1.75 -10.27 -40.98
CA LEU A 10 2.27 -10.27 -39.63
C LEU A 10 1.19 -9.66 -38.75
N LEU A 11 0.59 -10.53 -37.94
CA LEU A 11 -0.34 -10.21 -36.88
C LEU A 11 0.22 -9.08 -35.99
N PRO A 12 -0.62 -8.13 -35.53
CA PRO A 12 -0.21 -7.24 -34.46
C PRO A 12 0.03 -8.11 -33.24
N VAL A 13 1.30 -8.22 -32.82
CA VAL A 13 1.64 -8.63 -31.46
C VAL A 13 1.07 -7.54 -30.57
N ALA A 14 -0.19 -7.73 -30.16
CA ALA A 14 -0.74 -7.08 -29.01
C ALA A 14 0.20 -7.45 -27.87
N ALA A 15 1.17 -6.58 -27.62
CA ALA A 15 1.88 -6.52 -26.37
C ALA A 15 0.79 -6.35 -25.32
N LEU A 16 0.35 -7.48 -24.78
CA LEU A 16 -0.11 -7.59 -23.41
C LEU A 16 1.04 -7.00 -22.58
N ALA A 17 1.05 -5.68 -22.47
CA ALA A 17 1.62 -4.98 -21.36
C ALA A 17 0.85 -5.56 -20.18
N ALA A 18 1.38 -6.66 -19.63
CA ALA A 18 1.17 -6.99 -18.25
C ALA A 18 1.36 -5.66 -17.54
N CYS A 19 0.28 -5.12 -16.99
CA CYS A 19 0.36 -4.17 -15.90
C CYS A 19 1.22 -4.87 -14.85
N GLN A 20 2.53 -4.74 -14.97
CA GLN A 20 3.44 -4.92 -13.87
C GLN A 20 3.11 -3.74 -12.98
N THR A 21 2.08 -3.89 -12.16
CA THR A 21 1.86 -3.05 -11.00
C THR A 21 3.22 -3.01 -10.34
N ALA A 22 3.88 -1.85 -10.39
CA ALA A 22 5.23 -1.70 -9.86
C ALA A 22 5.20 -2.28 -8.45
N SER A 23 5.93 -3.37 -8.23
CA SER A 23 5.90 -4.09 -6.96
C SER A 23 6.26 -3.08 -5.87
N ILE A 24 5.31 -2.77 -4.98
CA ILE A 24 5.56 -1.77 -3.94
C ILE A 24 6.63 -2.39 -3.04
N PRO A 25 7.78 -1.73 -2.80
CA PRO A 25 8.88 -2.33 -2.04
C PRO A 25 8.44 -2.87 -0.66
N SER A 26 7.43 -2.24 -0.04
CA SER A 26 6.84 -2.66 1.23
C SER A 26 6.03 -3.97 1.17
N ASP A 27 5.60 -4.45 0.00
CA ASP A 27 4.84 -5.70 -0.11
C ASP A 27 5.66 -6.92 0.34
N SER A 28 6.98 -6.89 0.10
CA SER A 28 7.92 -7.92 0.60
C SER A 28 7.99 -7.98 2.12
N TYR A 29 7.59 -6.91 2.81
CA TYR A 29 7.61 -6.77 4.27
C TYR A 29 6.24 -7.04 4.92
N ARG A 30 5.23 -7.47 4.14
CA ARG A 30 3.88 -7.80 4.67
C ARG A 30 3.88 -8.67 5.93
N PRO A 31 4.68 -9.76 6.05
CA PRO A 31 4.70 -10.59 7.25
C PRO A 31 5.13 -9.82 8.52
N ILE A 32 6.03 -8.85 8.37
CA ILE A 32 6.56 -8.00 9.44
C ILE A 32 5.55 -6.90 9.78
N LEU A 33 4.93 -6.31 8.76
CA LEU A 33 4.05 -5.15 8.88
C LEU A 33 2.62 -5.51 9.30
N LYS A 34 2.22 -6.78 9.23
CA LYS A 34 0.83 -7.25 9.49
C LYS A 34 0.28 -6.85 10.86
N ASN A 35 1.08 -6.96 11.92
CA ASN A 35 0.62 -6.69 13.28
C ASN A 35 0.39 -5.20 13.49
N TYR A 36 1.29 -4.38 12.93
CA TYR A 36 1.14 -2.94 12.90
C TYR A 36 -0.10 -2.52 12.11
N TYR A 37 -0.28 -3.05 10.89
CA TYR A 37 -1.49 -2.81 10.09
C TYR A 37 -2.77 -3.15 10.87
N ALA A 38 -2.82 -4.34 11.46
CA ALA A 38 -3.99 -4.83 12.18
C ALA A 38 -4.33 -3.94 13.39
N CYS A 39 -3.32 -3.46 14.13
CA CYS A 39 -3.56 -2.52 15.22
C CYS A 39 -4.22 -1.23 14.70
N VAL A 40 -3.65 -0.62 13.67
CA VAL A 40 -4.16 0.64 13.12
C VAL A 40 -5.57 0.45 12.55
N LEU A 41 -5.82 -0.67 11.88
CA LEU A 41 -7.14 -1.03 11.36
C LEU A 41 -8.21 -1.07 12.46
N VAL A 42 -7.91 -1.75 13.59
CA VAL A 42 -8.85 -1.85 14.72
C VAL A 42 -9.10 -0.48 15.35
N ARG A 43 -8.05 0.36 15.48
CA ARG A 43 -8.19 1.71 16.02
C ARG A 43 -8.98 2.63 15.09
N ALA A 44 -8.73 2.56 13.79
CA ALA A 44 -9.45 3.31 12.77
C ALA A 44 -10.94 2.95 12.77
N ASP A 45 -11.24 1.66 12.85
CA ASP A 45 -12.63 1.18 12.92
C ASP A 45 -13.34 1.66 14.19
N ARG A 46 -12.64 1.69 15.33
CA ARG A 46 -13.17 2.23 16.58
C ARG A 46 -13.43 3.73 16.46
N TYR A 47 -12.47 4.51 15.99
CA TYR A 47 -12.62 5.97 15.87
C TYR A 47 -13.66 6.38 14.84
N ALA A 48 -13.81 5.62 13.75
CA ALA A 48 -14.90 5.82 12.80
C ALA A 48 -16.28 5.75 13.45
N ALA A 49 -16.46 4.90 14.47
CA ALA A 49 -17.71 4.71 15.17
C ALA A 49 -17.94 5.69 16.34
N THR A 50 -16.89 6.30 16.88
CA THR A 50 -16.98 7.08 18.14
C THR A 50 -16.65 8.57 17.98
N SER A 51 -16.14 9.00 16.84
CA SER A 51 -15.74 10.39 16.61
C SER A 51 -16.29 10.90 15.27
N ASN A 52 -16.55 12.20 15.19
CA ASN A 52 -16.95 12.92 13.98
C ASN A 52 -15.82 13.78 13.39
N GLU A 53 -14.60 13.68 13.94
CA GLU A 53 -13.40 14.37 13.45
C GLU A 53 -13.06 13.99 12.00
N ASP A 54 -12.27 14.80 11.29
CA ASP A 54 -11.86 14.50 9.93
C ASP A 54 -11.23 13.08 9.80
N PRO A 55 -11.63 12.28 8.78
CA PRO A 55 -11.11 10.92 8.58
C PRO A 55 -9.58 10.83 8.53
N TYR A 56 -8.90 11.84 7.98
CA TYR A 56 -7.44 11.89 7.91
C TYR A 56 -6.82 12.02 9.30
N TYR A 57 -7.35 12.92 10.14
CA TYR A 57 -6.87 13.07 11.52
C TYR A 57 -7.16 11.83 12.37
N LEU A 58 -8.27 11.14 12.13
CA LEU A 58 -8.56 9.86 12.78
C LEU A 58 -7.62 8.73 12.34
N ALA A 59 -7.22 8.70 11.07
CA ALA A 59 -6.21 7.76 10.59
C ALA A 59 -4.85 8.01 11.26
N LEU A 60 -4.43 9.28 11.38
CA LEU A 60 -3.21 9.66 12.11
C LEU A 60 -3.29 9.26 13.60
N ALA A 61 -4.40 9.55 14.27
CA ALA A 61 -4.61 9.15 15.66
C ALA A 61 -4.57 7.62 15.84
N SER A 62 -5.11 6.87 14.88
CA SER A 62 -5.08 5.40 14.88
C SER A 62 -3.66 4.87 14.79
N ARG A 63 -2.84 5.48 13.94
CA ARG A 63 -1.42 5.17 13.79
C ARG A 63 -0.66 5.41 15.08
N ASP A 64 -0.85 6.60 15.67
CA ASP A 64 -0.11 7.02 16.86
C ASP A 64 -0.50 6.19 18.09
N ALA A 65 -1.77 5.74 18.17
CA ALA A 65 -2.24 4.79 19.18
C ALA A 65 -1.59 3.39 19.09
N CYS A 66 -0.95 3.08 17.95
CA CYS A 66 -0.25 1.81 17.69
C CYS A 66 1.27 1.97 17.72
N GLY A 67 1.79 2.94 18.49
CA GLY A 67 3.21 3.28 18.55
C GLY A 67 4.14 2.10 18.89
N ARG A 68 3.68 1.15 19.72
CA ARG A 68 4.48 -0.03 20.06
C ARG A 68 4.65 -0.97 18.86
N GLU A 69 3.55 -1.33 18.21
CA GLU A 69 3.56 -2.19 17.02
C GLU A 69 4.31 -1.52 15.87
N ARG A 70 4.17 -0.19 15.76
CA ARG A 70 4.90 0.65 14.83
C ARG A 70 6.41 0.56 15.05
N GLN A 71 6.87 0.72 16.30
CA GLN A 71 8.28 0.62 16.64
C GLN A 71 8.86 -0.76 16.32
N ILE A 72 8.19 -1.84 16.74
CA ILE A 72 8.63 -3.22 16.46
C ILE A 72 8.75 -3.47 14.95
N ALA A 73 7.76 -3.04 14.18
CA ALA A 73 7.77 -3.18 12.74
C ALA A 73 8.90 -2.36 12.09
N GLN A 74 9.12 -1.14 12.57
CA GLN A 74 10.19 -0.27 12.08
C GLN A 74 11.57 -0.88 12.36
N GLU A 75 11.82 -1.35 13.58
CA GLU A 75 13.07 -2.01 13.96
C GLU A 75 13.34 -3.23 13.07
N ALA A 76 12.34 -4.05 12.79
CA ALA A 76 12.49 -5.23 11.93
C ALA A 76 12.82 -4.87 10.47
N VAL A 77 12.22 -3.81 9.92
CA VAL A 77 12.57 -3.31 8.58
C VAL A 77 14.00 -2.76 8.56
N PHE A 78 14.38 -1.99 9.58
CA PHE A 78 15.73 -1.41 9.68
C PHE A 78 16.82 -2.46 9.96
N ALA A 79 16.49 -3.59 10.60
CA ALA A 79 17.41 -4.71 10.78
C ALA A 79 17.69 -5.47 9.48
N SER A 80 16.76 -5.42 8.52
CA SER A 80 16.84 -6.19 7.27
C SER A 80 17.47 -5.41 6.11
N GLU A 81 17.60 -4.09 6.24
CA GLU A 81 17.92 -3.19 5.13
C GLU A 81 18.93 -2.10 5.52
N ARG A 82 19.54 -1.48 4.50
CA ARG A 82 20.33 -0.26 4.73
C ARG A 82 19.43 0.89 5.20
N PRO A 83 19.87 1.77 6.13
CA PRO A 83 19.02 2.81 6.71
C PRO A 83 18.26 3.69 5.70
N ALA A 84 18.91 4.05 4.59
CA ALA A 84 18.26 4.85 3.54
C ALA A 84 17.14 4.09 2.80
N VAL A 85 17.32 2.78 2.59
CA VAL A 85 16.33 1.91 1.94
C VAL A 85 15.17 1.64 2.91
N ALA A 86 15.49 1.29 4.15
CA ALA A 86 14.53 1.09 5.23
C ALA A 86 13.65 2.34 5.43
N GLY A 87 14.26 3.53 5.48
CA GLY A 87 13.53 4.79 5.61
C GLY A 87 12.57 5.05 4.45
N ARG A 88 12.96 4.71 3.21
CA ARG A 88 12.08 4.82 2.04
C ARG A 88 10.90 3.85 2.10
N ILE A 89 11.17 2.57 2.40
CA ILE A 89 10.14 1.54 2.54
C ILE A 89 9.14 1.93 3.62
N TRP A 90 9.66 2.35 4.77
CA TRP A 90 8.86 2.76 5.91
C TRP A 90 7.95 3.94 5.57
N LYS A 91 8.49 4.98 4.92
CA LYS A 91 7.70 6.14 4.49
C LYS A 91 6.58 5.75 3.52
N ILE A 92 6.89 5.00 2.47
CA ILE A 92 5.90 4.54 1.48
C ILE A 92 4.78 3.75 2.18
N TYR A 93 5.15 2.89 3.12
CA TYR A 93 4.18 2.10 3.86
C TYR A 93 3.32 2.94 4.80
N ASP A 94 3.91 3.86 5.59
CA ASP A 94 3.17 4.69 6.54
C ASP A 94 2.20 5.65 5.80
N ASP A 95 2.65 6.26 4.70
CA ASP A 95 1.81 7.15 3.87
C ASP A 95 0.66 6.37 3.21
N GLY A 96 0.95 5.17 2.70
CA GLY A 96 -0.06 4.27 2.13
C GLY A 96 -1.06 3.81 3.18
N LEU A 97 -0.61 3.43 4.37
CA LEU A 97 -1.45 3.03 5.50
C LEU A 97 -2.42 4.14 5.89
N ILE A 98 -1.94 5.38 6.04
CA ILE A 98 -2.81 6.52 6.38
C ILE A 98 -3.85 6.77 5.30
N THR A 99 -3.46 6.68 4.03
CA THR A 99 -4.39 6.80 2.90
C THR A 99 -5.48 5.72 2.95
N ASP A 100 -5.09 4.47 3.18
CA ASP A 100 -5.98 3.32 3.25
C ASP A 100 -6.98 3.43 4.40
N MET A 101 -6.50 3.84 5.59
CA MET A 101 -7.32 4.04 6.78
C MET A 101 -8.26 5.23 6.64
N THR A 102 -7.79 6.34 6.07
CA THR A 102 -8.63 7.51 5.76
C THR A 102 -9.79 7.10 4.87
N ALA A 103 -9.50 6.42 3.75
CA ALA A 103 -10.53 5.96 2.83
C ALA A 103 -11.51 4.97 3.49
N ARG A 104 -11.00 4.10 4.38
CA ARG A 104 -11.84 3.16 5.13
C ARG A 104 -12.78 3.87 6.09
N ILE A 105 -12.29 4.81 6.89
CA ILE A 105 -13.10 5.60 7.83
C ILE A 105 -14.18 6.35 7.07
N THR A 106 -13.83 7.00 5.95
CA THR A 106 -14.78 7.68 5.07
C THR A 106 -15.89 6.73 4.58
N ARG A 107 -15.52 5.55 4.06
CA ARG A 107 -16.50 4.55 3.60
C ARG A 107 -17.41 4.07 4.72
N LYS A 108 -16.87 3.84 5.93
CA LYS A 108 -17.68 3.40 7.08
C LYS A 108 -18.72 4.42 7.53
N ARG A 109 -18.44 5.72 7.37
CA ARG A 109 -19.36 6.80 7.75
C ARG A 109 -20.44 7.09 6.72
N GLN A 110 -20.21 6.71 5.46
CA GLN A 110 -21.19 6.83 4.37
C GLN A 110 -22.15 5.64 4.32
N GLY A 111 -21.87 4.58 5.08
CA GLY A 111 -22.69 3.38 5.20
C GLY A 111 -23.89 3.56 6.11
#